data_AF-A0A0R3D041-F1
#
_entry.id   AF-A0A0R3D041-F1
#
_cell.length_a   1.000
_cell.length_b   1.000
_cell.length_c   1.000
_cell.angle_alpha   90.00
_cell.angle_beta   90.00
_cell.angle_gamma   90.00
#
_symmetry.space_group_name_H-M   'P 1'
#
loop_
_entity.id
_entity.type
_entity.pdbx_description
1 polymer ?
#
loop_
_entity_poly.entity_id
_entity_poly.type
_entity_poly.pdbx_seq_one_letter_code
_entity_poly.pdbx_strand_id
1 'polypeptide(L)'
;MYLIEALPTVIGTAAVAPALLMLWLVIAAEERPGPPAQVWTAFLLGAASISLLGLARAPFAKMVAAPENPWAELAMHSVFGVALPEEAVKVIAIVLVSSTKRRTFANPMDTVVYGAAVGLGFAAYENLAYLVQHAEMWRSLAALRSVLTVPFHGALGIIAGAYLTIARAGTALGANRHHRDWARLSSRLLIFAGPLALHSAFDFPLLTLQRMPDLDPTLRMWLGGASLLIGFSSIAFAMRLVRRVARHHAPRTDIARERLSQLRRMWALWLAGGGGGFLGLAFVLTSIHHWLINPERNLTLALIPIGFVSILLGLALLVVTTAIYVLGRNRIRTTGEGFSSAHGGG
;
A
#
# COMPACT_ATOMS: atom_id res chain seq x y z
N MET A 1 -31.90 -11.79 -6.14
CA MET A 1 -30.53 -11.83 -6.68
C MET A 1 -29.56 -11.99 -5.50
N TYR A 2 -29.46 -13.20 -4.91
CA TYR A 2 -28.80 -13.40 -3.61
C TYR A 2 -27.87 -14.62 -3.54
N LEU A 3 -27.50 -15.22 -4.67
CA LEU A 3 -26.72 -16.48 -4.65
C LEU A 3 -25.24 -16.34 -5.08
N ILE A 4 -24.77 -15.15 -5.48
CA ILE A 4 -23.36 -14.92 -5.85
C ILE A 4 -22.66 -13.96 -4.87
N GLU A 5 -23.41 -13.22 -4.03
CA GLU A 5 -22.82 -12.57 -2.86
C GLU A 5 -22.66 -13.62 -1.74
N ALA A 6 -21.68 -14.50 -1.85
CA ALA A 6 -21.06 -14.98 -0.64
C ALA A 6 -20.40 -13.74 0.00
N LEU A 7 -21.14 -13.05 0.88
CA LEU A 7 -20.66 -11.91 1.69
C LEU A 7 -19.19 -12.08 2.13
N PRO A 8 -18.72 -13.28 2.56
CA PRO A 8 -17.33 -13.50 2.91
C PRO A 8 -16.32 -13.32 1.75
N THR A 9 -16.64 -13.74 0.53
CA THR A 9 -15.70 -13.67 -0.61
C THR A 9 -15.63 -12.27 -1.20
N VAL A 10 -16.74 -11.53 -1.23
CA VAL A 10 -16.75 -10.14 -1.71
C VAL A 10 -16.01 -9.23 -0.71
N ILE A 11 -16.30 -9.37 0.59
CA ILE A 11 -15.59 -8.63 1.65
C ILE A 11 -14.11 -9.01 1.65
N GLY A 12 -13.78 -10.30 1.54
CA GLY A 12 -12.40 -10.78 1.43
C GLY A 12 -11.64 -10.16 0.26
N THR A 13 -12.28 -10.10 -0.92
CA THR A 13 -11.67 -9.48 -2.11
C THR A 13 -11.49 -7.98 -1.92
N ALA A 14 -12.50 -7.27 -1.42
CA ALA A 14 -12.43 -5.83 -1.14
C ALA A 14 -11.37 -5.49 -0.07
N ALA A 15 -11.14 -6.41 0.89
CA ALA A 15 -10.13 -6.25 1.91
C ALA A 15 -8.70 -6.40 1.37
N VAL A 16 -8.46 -7.42 0.54
CA VAL A 16 -7.11 -7.87 0.15
C VAL A 16 -6.64 -7.27 -1.17
N ALA A 17 -7.54 -7.05 -2.14
CA ALA A 17 -7.18 -6.55 -3.47
C ALA A 17 -6.38 -5.23 -3.46
N PRO A 18 -6.72 -4.22 -2.63
CA PRO A 18 -5.96 -2.97 -2.58
C PRO A 18 -4.51 -3.21 -2.12
N ALA A 19 -4.31 -4.09 -1.13
CA ALA A 19 -2.98 -4.41 -0.63
C ALA A 19 -2.12 -5.11 -1.70
N LEU A 20 -2.72 -6.06 -2.43
CA LEU A 20 -2.04 -6.74 -3.54
C LEU A 20 -1.74 -5.79 -4.71
N LEU A 21 -2.66 -4.87 -5.01
CA LEU A 21 -2.45 -3.84 -6.04
C LEU A 21 -1.27 -2.94 -5.69
N MET A 22 -1.22 -2.46 -4.44
CA MET A 22 -0.13 -1.64 -3.93
C MET A 22 1.20 -2.41 -3.89
N LEU A 23 1.18 -3.68 -3.52
CA LEU A 23 2.37 -4.53 -3.51
C LEU A 23 2.91 -4.71 -4.93
N TRP A 24 2.02 -5.02 -5.87
CA TRP A 24 2.36 -5.12 -7.28
C TRP A 24 2.94 -3.79 -7.81
N LEU A 25 2.39 -2.63 -7.39
CA LEU A 25 2.89 -1.31 -7.79
C LEU A 25 4.33 -1.07 -7.31
N VAL A 26 4.62 -1.44 -6.07
CA VAL A 26 5.97 -1.33 -5.48
C VAL A 26 6.96 -2.23 -6.24
N ILE A 27 6.61 -3.50 -6.49
CA ILE A 27 7.44 -4.45 -7.23
C ILE A 27 7.64 -3.99 -8.68
N ALA A 28 6.59 -3.50 -9.33
CA ALA A 28 6.64 -3.01 -10.70
C ALA A 28 7.57 -1.79 -10.83
N ALA A 29 7.64 -0.94 -9.79
CA ALA A 29 8.53 0.21 -9.77
C ALA A 29 10.01 -0.15 -9.57
N GLU A 30 10.33 -1.37 -9.13
CA GLU A 30 11.70 -1.83 -8.89
C GLU A 30 12.37 -2.37 -10.17
N GLU A 31 13.62 -2.01 -10.39
CA GLU A 31 14.39 -2.41 -11.59
C GLU A 31 14.88 -3.85 -11.53
N ARG A 32 15.30 -4.30 -10.34
CA ARG A 32 15.87 -5.61 -10.08
C ARG A 32 15.08 -6.29 -8.96
N PRO A 33 13.83 -6.70 -9.23
CA PRO A 33 12.98 -7.27 -8.20
C PRO A 33 13.64 -8.48 -7.57
N GLY A 34 13.62 -8.49 -6.23
CA GLY A 34 14.06 -9.62 -5.43
C GLY A 34 13.27 -10.91 -5.72
N PRO A 35 13.69 -12.06 -5.16
CA PRO A 35 13.01 -13.33 -5.38
C PRO A 35 11.56 -13.27 -4.87
N PRO A 36 10.55 -13.67 -5.70
CA PRO A 36 9.14 -13.58 -5.33
C PRO A 36 8.80 -14.27 -4.01
N ALA A 37 9.47 -15.39 -3.72
CA ALA A 37 9.27 -16.13 -2.48
C ALA A 37 9.53 -15.27 -1.23
N GLN A 38 10.58 -14.45 -1.21
CA GLN A 38 10.89 -13.59 -0.05
C GLN A 38 9.88 -12.46 0.10
N VAL A 39 9.36 -11.93 -1.01
CA VAL A 39 8.30 -10.91 -1.00
C VAL A 39 7.00 -11.49 -0.44
N TRP A 40 6.63 -12.71 -0.86
CA TRP A 40 5.46 -13.39 -0.31
C TRP A 40 5.64 -13.80 1.15
N THR A 41 6.83 -14.27 1.55
CA THR A 41 7.14 -14.51 2.96
C THR A 41 6.98 -13.22 3.77
N ALA A 42 7.49 -12.09 3.29
CA ALA A 42 7.33 -10.80 3.95
C ALA A 42 5.85 -10.41 4.09
N PHE A 43 5.06 -10.55 3.02
CA PHE A 43 3.61 -10.27 3.05
C PHE A 43 2.87 -11.17 4.06
N LEU A 44 3.12 -12.48 4.03
CA LEU A 44 2.48 -13.43 4.92
C LEU A 44 2.92 -13.24 6.38
N LEU A 45 4.18 -12.91 6.64
CA LEU A 45 4.65 -12.54 7.98
C LEU A 45 3.96 -11.26 8.48
N GLY A 46 3.75 -10.27 7.61
CA GLY A 46 2.96 -9.09 7.92
C GLY A 46 1.53 -9.43 8.34
N ALA A 47 0.83 -10.24 7.55
CA ALA A 47 -0.51 -10.70 7.88
C ALA A 47 -0.55 -11.51 9.18
N ALA A 48 0.39 -12.44 9.36
CA ALA A 48 0.49 -13.27 10.55
C ALA A 48 0.81 -12.46 11.81
N SER A 49 1.56 -11.35 11.69
CA SER A 49 1.97 -10.54 12.84
C SER A 49 0.80 -9.92 13.62
N ILE A 50 -0.39 -9.80 13.01
CA ILE A 50 -1.62 -9.40 13.73
C ILE A 50 -1.96 -10.35 14.87
N SER A 51 -1.72 -11.65 14.69
CA SER A 51 -2.00 -12.65 15.74
C SER A 51 -1.18 -12.44 17.02
N LEU A 52 -0.07 -11.70 16.93
CA LEU A 52 0.79 -11.38 18.06
C LEU A 52 0.36 -10.11 18.82
N LEU A 53 -0.61 -9.36 18.31
CA LEU A 53 -0.97 -8.06 18.90
C LEU A 53 -1.56 -8.18 20.31
N GLY A 54 -2.24 -9.27 20.63
CA GLY A 54 -2.73 -9.51 22.00
C GLY A 54 -1.58 -9.52 23.01
N LEU A 55 -0.50 -10.24 22.67
CA LEU A 55 0.71 -10.29 23.49
C LEU A 55 1.48 -8.95 23.46
N ALA A 56 1.57 -8.32 22.29
CA ALA A 56 2.31 -7.06 22.13
C ALA A 56 1.64 -5.88 22.86
N ARG A 57 0.32 -5.90 23.05
CA ARG A 57 -0.45 -4.88 23.79
C ARG A 57 -0.38 -5.05 25.31
N ALA A 58 -0.23 -6.29 25.80
CA ALA A 58 -0.30 -6.59 27.23
C ALA A 58 0.65 -5.76 28.12
N PRO A 59 1.92 -5.50 27.74
CA PRO A 59 2.83 -4.69 28.55
C PRO A 59 2.38 -3.23 28.74
N PHE A 60 1.54 -2.72 27.83
CA PHE A 60 1.15 -1.32 27.79
C PHE A 60 -0.26 -1.04 28.31
N ALA A 61 -1.01 -2.08 28.68
CA ALA A 61 -2.41 -1.94 29.11
C ALA A 61 -2.59 -0.93 30.25
N LYS A 62 -1.68 -0.93 31.22
CA LYS A 62 -1.70 0.03 32.35
C LYS A 62 -1.42 1.47 31.91
N MET A 63 -0.56 1.67 30.91
CA MET A 63 -0.26 3.02 30.38
C MET A 63 -1.45 3.60 29.63
N VAL A 64 -2.16 2.76 28.88
CA VAL A 64 -3.38 3.16 28.14
C VAL A 64 -4.50 3.55 29.10
N ALA A 65 -4.67 2.83 30.21
CA ALA A 65 -5.73 3.08 31.19
C ALA A 65 -5.38 4.12 32.28
N ALA A 66 -4.16 4.67 32.27
CA ALA A 66 -3.70 5.58 33.32
C ALA A 66 -4.32 6.99 33.29
N PRO A 67 -4.56 7.64 32.13
CA PRO A 67 -5.07 9.00 32.11
C PRO A 67 -6.58 9.06 32.39
N GLU A 68 -6.99 10.00 33.25
CA GLU A 68 -8.41 10.31 33.48
C GLU A 68 -8.99 11.28 32.43
N ASN A 69 -8.14 12.11 31.82
CA ASN A 69 -8.56 13.05 30.79
C ASN A 69 -8.80 12.32 29.46
N PRO A 70 -9.99 12.44 28.83
CA PRO A 70 -10.32 11.71 27.61
C PRO A 70 -9.36 11.95 26.43
N TRP A 71 -8.81 13.16 26.29
CA TRP A 71 -7.83 13.46 25.24
C TRP A 71 -6.49 12.79 25.50
N ALA A 72 -6.05 12.80 26.77
CA ALA A 72 -4.83 12.11 27.17
C ALA A 72 -4.97 10.58 27.04
N GLU A 73 -6.14 10.02 27.39
CA GLU A 73 -6.45 8.60 27.20
C GLU A 73 -6.36 8.23 25.72
N LEU A 74 -6.97 9.00 24.82
CA LEU A 74 -6.90 8.76 23.38
C LEU A 74 -5.47 8.87 22.82
N ALA A 75 -4.67 9.83 23.32
CA ALA A 75 -3.27 9.96 22.94
C ALA A 75 -2.46 8.74 23.37
N MET A 76 -2.63 8.29 24.63
CA MET A 76 -1.99 7.07 25.13
C MET A 76 -2.47 5.83 24.38
N HIS A 77 -3.76 5.72 24.08
CA HIS A 77 -4.32 4.61 23.31
C HIS A 77 -3.77 4.58 21.88
N SER A 78 -3.67 5.73 21.21
CA SER A 78 -3.09 5.84 19.87
C SER A 78 -1.62 5.39 19.84
N VAL A 79 -0.80 5.86 20.78
CA VAL A 79 0.62 5.49 20.84
C VAL A 79 0.80 4.05 21.31
N PHE A 80 0.30 3.72 22.50
CA PHE A 80 0.64 2.50 23.23
C PHE A 80 -0.34 1.35 23.00
N GLY A 81 -1.60 1.64 22.66
CA GLY A 81 -2.63 0.64 22.35
C GLY A 81 -2.62 0.19 20.89
N VAL A 82 -2.23 1.07 19.97
CA VAL A 82 -2.30 0.83 18.52
C VAL A 82 -0.92 0.90 17.86
N ALA A 83 -0.35 2.10 17.71
CA ALA A 83 0.82 2.30 16.86
C ALA A 83 2.06 1.52 17.32
N LEU A 84 2.39 1.53 18.62
CA LEU A 84 3.58 0.88 19.15
C LEU A 84 3.53 -0.64 19.00
N PRO A 85 2.49 -1.36 19.49
CA PRO A 85 2.40 -2.80 19.30
C PRO A 85 2.45 -3.23 17.84
N GLU A 86 1.75 -2.50 16.96
CA GLU A 86 1.65 -2.83 15.54
C GLU A 86 2.95 -2.59 14.77
N GLU A 87 3.57 -1.43 14.95
CA GLU A 87 4.84 -1.15 14.29
C GLU A 87 5.95 -2.03 14.87
N ALA A 88 5.88 -2.44 16.15
CA ALA A 88 6.88 -3.32 16.73
C ALA A 88 6.88 -4.69 16.05
N VAL A 89 5.70 -5.33 15.91
CA VAL A 89 5.60 -6.64 15.27
C VAL A 89 5.93 -6.57 13.78
N LYS A 90 5.55 -5.49 13.07
CA LYS A 90 5.91 -5.26 11.67
C LYS A 90 7.42 -5.07 11.50
N VAL A 91 8.05 -4.21 12.29
CA VAL A 91 9.50 -3.96 12.20
C VAL A 91 10.29 -5.23 12.51
N ILE A 92 9.86 -6.04 13.47
CA ILE A 92 10.45 -7.36 13.73
C ILE A 92 10.36 -8.25 12.48
N ALA A 93 9.17 -8.36 11.86
CA ALA A 93 9.00 -9.13 10.63
C ALA A 93 9.89 -8.61 9.47
N ILE A 94 10.00 -7.30 9.30
CA ILE A 94 10.88 -6.66 8.30
C ILE A 94 12.35 -7.04 8.56
N VAL A 95 12.80 -6.94 9.80
CA VAL A 95 14.19 -7.26 10.17
C VAL A 95 14.47 -8.75 9.95
N LEU A 96 13.54 -9.64 10.33
CA LEU A 96 13.67 -11.09 10.15
C LEU A 96 13.83 -11.45 8.68
N VAL A 97 12.89 -11.05 7.82
CA VAL A 97 12.94 -11.39 6.38
C VAL A 97 14.16 -10.77 5.71
N SER A 98 14.54 -9.54 6.10
CA SER A 98 15.69 -8.83 5.54
C SER A 98 17.04 -9.35 6.03
N SER A 99 17.07 -10.26 7.00
CA SER A 99 18.31 -10.85 7.54
C SER A 99 18.61 -12.25 6.98
N THR A 100 17.72 -12.79 6.13
CA THR A 100 17.87 -14.12 5.52
C THR A 100 19.00 -14.20 4.49
N LYS A 101 19.34 -13.09 3.83
CA LYS A 101 20.47 -13.01 2.88
C LYS A 101 21.72 -12.44 3.55
N ARG A 102 22.88 -12.98 3.19
CA ARG A 102 24.18 -12.37 3.53
C ARG A 102 24.23 -10.95 2.96
N ARG A 103 24.66 -9.98 3.77
CA ARG A 103 24.65 -8.55 3.43
C ARG A 103 25.37 -8.23 2.12
N THR A 104 26.43 -8.96 1.78
CA THR A 104 27.23 -8.77 0.55
C THR A 104 26.43 -9.02 -0.75
N PHE A 105 25.36 -9.80 -0.69
CA PHE A 105 24.56 -10.19 -1.87
C PHE A 105 23.13 -9.61 -1.83
N ALA A 106 22.80 -8.80 -0.82
CA ALA A 106 21.47 -8.24 -0.67
C ALA A 106 21.36 -6.93 -1.46
N ASN A 107 20.39 -6.85 -2.39
CA ASN A 107 20.04 -5.59 -3.02
C ASN A 107 19.37 -4.68 -1.97
N PRO A 108 19.87 -3.45 -1.75
CA PRO A 108 19.30 -2.49 -0.79
C PRO A 108 17.81 -2.19 -1.00
N MET A 109 17.33 -2.27 -2.24
CA MET A 109 15.92 -2.09 -2.57
C MET A 109 15.04 -3.27 -2.15
N ASP A 110 15.57 -4.50 -2.10
CA ASP A 110 14.82 -5.68 -1.61
C ASP A 110 14.27 -5.43 -0.21
N THR A 111 15.05 -4.81 0.68
CA THR A 111 14.63 -4.50 2.06
C THR A 111 13.49 -3.48 2.10
N VAL A 112 13.46 -2.53 1.15
CA VAL A 112 12.37 -1.56 1.03
C VAL A 112 11.09 -2.25 0.55
N VAL A 113 11.20 -3.17 -0.42
CA VAL A 113 10.07 -3.96 -0.92
C VAL A 113 9.55 -4.93 0.14
N TYR A 114 10.43 -5.55 0.93
CA TYR A 114 10.02 -6.39 2.06
C TYR A 114 9.31 -5.56 3.14
N GLY A 115 9.79 -4.34 3.39
CA GLY A 115 9.08 -3.35 4.20
C GLY A 115 7.65 -3.11 3.73
N ALA A 116 7.50 -2.77 2.44
CA ALA A 116 6.19 -2.59 1.82
C ALA A 116 5.30 -3.83 1.95
N ALA A 117 5.85 -5.01 1.67
CA ALA A 117 5.13 -6.27 1.71
C ALA A 117 4.62 -6.59 3.12
N VAL A 118 5.45 -6.44 4.17
CA VAL A 118 5.01 -6.62 5.56
C VAL A 118 3.87 -5.66 5.91
N GLY A 119 4.04 -4.36 5.59
CA GLY A 119 3.02 -3.36 5.88
C GLY A 119 1.69 -3.63 5.16
N LEU A 120 1.74 -4.02 3.88
CA LEU A 120 0.56 -4.34 3.08
C LEU A 120 -0.09 -5.66 3.48
N GLY A 121 0.69 -6.66 3.89
CA GLY A 121 0.19 -7.93 4.41
C GLY A 121 -0.56 -7.75 5.73
N PHE A 122 0.02 -6.94 6.64
CA PHE A 122 -0.68 -6.52 7.86
C PHE A 122 -1.98 -5.80 7.51
N ALA A 123 -1.91 -4.81 6.63
CA ALA A 123 -3.07 -4.03 6.21
C ALA A 123 -4.17 -4.88 5.57
N ALA A 124 -3.83 -5.93 4.81
CA ALA A 124 -4.80 -6.82 4.18
C ALA A 124 -5.64 -7.57 5.23
N TYR A 125 -4.99 -8.13 6.25
CA TYR A 125 -5.68 -8.83 7.32
C TYR A 125 -6.44 -7.84 8.22
N GLU A 126 -5.83 -6.71 8.57
CA GLU A 126 -6.49 -5.69 9.38
C GLU A 126 -7.74 -5.14 8.69
N ASN A 127 -7.64 -4.83 7.39
CA ASN A 127 -8.75 -4.38 6.58
C ASN A 127 -9.88 -5.42 6.57
N LEU A 128 -9.56 -6.71 6.41
CA LEU A 128 -10.55 -7.79 6.51
C LEU A 128 -11.27 -7.78 7.87
N ALA A 129 -10.51 -7.71 8.97
CA ALA A 129 -11.09 -7.65 10.31
C ALA A 129 -12.00 -6.42 10.49
N TYR A 130 -11.58 -5.25 10.03
CA TYR A 130 -12.38 -4.02 10.08
C TYR A 130 -13.69 -4.13 9.30
N LEU A 131 -13.64 -4.66 8.07
CA LEU A 131 -14.82 -4.79 7.21
C LEU A 131 -15.82 -5.81 7.78
N VAL A 132 -15.34 -6.91 8.36
CA VAL A 132 -16.18 -7.91 9.02
C VAL A 132 -16.81 -7.35 10.29
N GLN A 133 -16.07 -6.59 11.09
CA GLN A 133 -16.59 -5.95 12.31
C GLN A 133 -17.64 -4.87 12.03
N HIS A 134 -17.58 -4.24 10.86
CA HIS A 134 -18.48 -3.14 10.47
C HIS A 134 -19.27 -3.50 9.21
N ALA A 135 -19.91 -4.68 9.24
CA ALA A 135 -20.62 -5.24 8.09
C ALA A 135 -21.69 -4.30 7.51
N GLU A 136 -22.36 -3.47 8.31
CA GLU A 136 -23.39 -2.55 7.80
C GLU A 136 -22.84 -1.45 6.88
N MET A 137 -21.56 -1.09 7.02
CA MET A 137 -20.89 -0.02 6.27
C MET A 137 -19.63 -0.49 5.56
N TRP A 138 -19.49 -1.79 5.31
CA TRP A 138 -18.26 -2.37 4.77
C TRP A 138 -17.87 -1.76 3.41
N ARG A 139 -18.83 -1.36 2.58
CA ARG A 139 -18.55 -0.81 1.24
C ARG A 139 -17.83 0.55 1.30
N SER A 140 -18.32 1.47 2.12
CA SER A 140 -17.71 2.80 2.29
C SER A 140 -16.38 2.69 3.02
N LEU A 141 -16.29 1.84 4.05
CA LEU A 141 -15.03 1.56 4.73
C LEU A 141 -14.00 0.94 3.80
N ALA A 142 -14.39 -0.02 2.96
CA ALA A 142 -13.50 -0.63 1.99
C ALA A 142 -12.94 0.42 1.04
N ALA A 143 -13.79 1.30 0.49
CA ALA A 143 -13.33 2.37 -0.40
C ALA A 143 -12.35 3.33 0.28
N LEU A 144 -12.70 3.85 1.47
CA LEU A 144 -11.85 4.80 2.20
C LEU A 144 -10.51 4.18 2.61
N ARG A 145 -10.54 2.96 3.16
CA ARG A 145 -9.34 2.24 3.60
C ARG A 145 -8.45 1.84 2.42
N SER A 146 -9.03 1.50 1.27
CA SER A 146 -8.28 1.18 0.04
C SER A 146 -7.45 2.37 -0.47
N VAL A 147 -7.97 3.59 -0.32
CA VAL A 147 -7.32 4.80 -0.83
C VAL A 147 -6.26 5.33 0.14
N LEU A 148 -6.49 5.20 1.44
CA LEU A 148 -5.65 5.84 2.46
C LEU A 148 -4.98 4.85 3.40
N THR A 149 -5.75 4.12 4.22
CA THR A 149 -5.20 3.29 5.30
C THR A 149 -4.31 2.16 4.79
N VAL A 150 -4.71 1.45 3.73
CA VAL A 150 -3.92 0.35 3.16
C VAL A 150 -2.62 0.87 2.54
N PRO A 151 -2.62 1.89 1.65
CA PRO A 151 -1.39 2.52 1.19
C PRO A 151 -0.52 3.12 2.31
N PHE A 152 -1.14 3.66 3.36
CA PHE A 152 -0.45 4.22 4.52
C PHE A 152 0.36 3.16 5.27
N HIS A 153 -0.20 1.99 5.60
CA HIS A 153 0.58 0.91 6.20
C HIS A 153 1.72 0.41 5.29
N GLY A 154 1.47 0.32 3.97
CA GLY A 154 2.53 0.05 3.00
C GLY A 154 3.64 1.10 3.06
N ALA A 155 3.28 2.38 3.19
CA ALA A 155 4.22 3.49 3.32
C ALA A 155 5.04 3.43 4.62
N LEU A 156 4.42 3.10 5.76
CA LEU A 156 5.11 2.90 7.03
C LEU A 156 6.13 1.76 6.94
N GLY A 157 5.74 0.64 6.33
CA GLY A 157 6.65 -0.47 6.05
C GLY A 157 7.82 -0.07 5.14
N ILE A 158 7.56 0.71 4.09
CA ILE A 158 8.60 1.29 3.22
C ILE A 158 9.55 2.19 4.01
N ILE A 159 9.04 3.02 4.92
CA ILE A 159 9.85 3.93 5.74
C ILE A 159 10.78 3.12 6.65
N ALA A 160 10.25 2.11 7.35
CA ALA A 160 11.05 1.20 8.18
C ALA A 160 12.13 0.48 7.37
N GLY A 161 11.75 -0.11 6.22
CA GLY A 161 12.68 -0.81 5.32
C GLY A 161 13.74 0.12 4.74
N ALA A 162 13.37 1.33 4.35
CA ALA A 162 14.32 2.33 3.88
C ALA A 162 15.34 2.68 4.96
N TYR A 163 14.91 3.05 6.17
CA TYR A 163 15.83 3.37 7.26
C TYR A 163 16.69 2.17 7.69
N LEU A 164 16.18 0.94 7.61
CA LEU A 164 16.98 -0.27 7.83
C LEU A 164 18.09 -0.38 6.78
N THR A 165 17.78 -0.13 5.51
CA THR A 165 18.78 -0.04 4.44
C THR A 165 19.79 1.08 4.69
N ILE A 166 19.34 2.30 5.05
CA ILE A 166 20.22 3.44 5.36
C ILE A 166 21.18 3.08 6.50
N ALA A 167 20.66 2.49 7.57
CA ALA A 167 21.42 2.12 8.75
C ALA A 167 22.46 1.03 8.44
N ARG A 168 22.14 0.07 7.56
CA ARG A 168 23.06 -0.99 7.11
C ARG A 168 24.14 -0.47 6.17
N ALA A 169 23.81 0.49 5.30
CA ALA A 169 24.73 1.10 4.34
C ALA A 169 25.74 2.08 4.98
N GLY A 170 25.62 2.35 6.30
CA GLY A 170 26.72 2.91 7.09
C GLY A 170 27.18 4.32 6.71
N THR A 171 26.28 5.15 6.16
CA THR A 171 26.41 6.55 5.66
C THR A 171 26.44 6.75 4.14
N ALA A 172 26.18 5.73 3.32
CA ALA A 172 26.19 5.84 1.85
C ALA A 172 25.13 6.77 1.22
N LEU A 173 24.27 7.45 2.00
CA LEU A 173 23.18 8.32 1.53
C LEU A 173 23.41 9.82 1.79
N GLY A 174 24.68 10.26 1.88
CA GLY A 174 25.05 11.68 1.93
C GLY A 174 25.04 12.33 3.31
N ALA A 175 25.23 11.57 4.39
CA ALA A 175 25.44 12.16 5.70
C ALA A 175 26.84 12.82 5.74
N ASN A 176 26.89 14.12 6.06
CA ASN A 176 28.11 14.90 6.21
C ASN A 176 29.19 14.12 7.00
N ARG A 177 30.42 14.12 6.48
CA ARG A 177 31.59 13.40 7.02
C ARG A 177 31.88 13.69 8.52
N HIS A 178 31.35 14.78 9.08
CA HIS A 178 31.61 15.23 10.44
C HIS A 178 30.72 14.63 11.56
N HIS A 179 29.56 14.01 11.26
CA HIS A 179 28.63 13.48 12.29
C HIS A 179 28.21 12.03 12.04
N ARG A 180 29.19 11.15 11.81
CA ARG A 180 28.97 9.77 11.35
C ARG A 180 28.20 8.89 12.35
N ASP A 181 28.43 9.07 13.65
CA ASP A 181 27.81 8.23 14.67
C ASP A 181 26.39 8.68 14.99
N TRP A 182 26.14 10.00 15.00
CA TRP A 182 24.80 10.57 15.10
C TRP A 182 23.91 10.16 13.92
N ALA A 183 24.43 10.20 12.69
CA ALA A 183 23.68 9.75 11.50
C ALA A 183 23.33 8.25 11.57
N ARG A 184 24.21 7.42 12.13
CA ARG A 184 23.96 5.99 12.33
C ARG A 184 22.93 5.73 13.41
N LEU A 185 23.03 6.41 14.56
CA LEU A 185 22.09 6.29 15.66
C LEU A 185 20.70 6.76 15.23
N SER A 186 20.60 7.97 14.65
CA SER A 186 19.33 8.52 14.14
C SER A 186 18.68 7.61 13.10
N SER A 187 19.42 7.06 12.15
CA SER A 187 18.86 6.13 11.15
C SER A 187 18.32 4.85 11.80
N ARG A 188 18.99 4.31 12.84
CA ARG A 188 18.51 3.14 13.58
C ARG A 188 17.24 3.44 14.38
N LEU A 189 17.20 4.59 15.05
CA LEU A 189 16.01 5.03 15.78
C LEU A 189 14.82 5.20 14.82
N LEU A 190 15.05 5.77 13.64
CA LEU A 190 14.02 6.04 12.64
C LEU A 190 13.44 4.78 11.97
N ILE A 191 14.05 3.61 12.13
CA ILE A 191 13.45 2.32 11.70
C ILE A 191 12.12 2.11 12.42
N PHE A 192 12.04 2.47 13.70
CA PHE A 192 10.87 2.26 14.54
C PHE A 192 10.16 3.56 14.92
N ALA A 193 10.91 4.58 15.37
CA ALA A 193 10.34 5.85 15.82
C ALA A 193 9.62 6.61 14.68
N GLY A 194 10.12 6.51 13.45
CA GLY A 194 9.50 7.13 12.27
C GLY A 194 8.09 6.57 12.01
N PRO A 195 7.96 5.25 11.75
CA PRO A 195 6.66 4.61 11.59
C PRO A 195 5.73 4.82 12.78
N LEU A 196 6.23 4.65 14.02
CA LEU A 196 5.46 4.83 15.25
C LEU A 196 4.84 6.23 15.33
N ALA A 197 5.64 7.28 15.14
CA ALA A 197 5.16 8.65 15.24
C ALA A 197 4.11 8.97 14.17
N LEU A 198 4.33 8.52 12.93
CA LEU A 198 3.40 8.76 11.83
C LEU A 198 2.09 7.98 12.02
N HIS A 199 2.17 6.72 12.47
CA HIS A 199 1.02 5.87 12.74
C HIS A 199 0.16 6.47 13.87
N SER A 200 0.78 6.84 14.99
CA SER A 200 0.04 7.46 16.09
C SER A 200 -0.58 8.80 15.67
N ALA A 201 0.17 9.64 14.94
CA ALA A 201 -0.35 10.91 14.43
C ALA A 201 -1.52 10.72 13.45
N PHE A 202 -1.52 9.64 12.67
CA PHE A 202 -2.62 9.30 11.76
C PHE A 202 -3.86 8.81 12.51
N ASP A 203 -3.68 7.96 13.52
CA ASP A 203 -4.78 7.33 14.26
C ASP A 203 -5.41 8.23 15.31
N PHE A 204 -4.63 9.11 15.94
CA PHE A 204 -5.13 9.93 17.04
C PHE A 204 -6.37 10.76 16.64
N PRO A 205 -6.38 11.50 15.52
CA PRO A 205 -7.59 12.22 15.10
C PRO A 205 -8.74 11.28 14.72
N LEU A 206 -8.46 10.13 14.08
CA LEU A 206 -9.50 9.15 13.72
C LEU A 206 -10.17 8.52 14.96
N LEU A 207 -9.37 8.11 15.95
CA LEU A 207 -9.86 7.57 17.21
C LEU A 207 -10.66 8.63 17.99
N THR A 208 -10.22 9.88 17.93
CA THR A 208 -10.95 11.01 18.54
C THR A 208 -12.31 11.19 17.89
N LEU A 209 -12.37 11.20 16.55
CA LEU A 209 -13.64 11.27 15.81
C LEU A 209 -14.57 10.09 16.12
N GLN A 210 -14.01 8.91 16.37
CA GLN A 210 -14.77 7.70 16.67
C GLN A 210 -15.30 7.67 18.11
N ARG A 211 -14.50 8.10 19.10
CA ARG A 211 -14.85 7.98 20.53
C ARG A 211 -15.47 9.23 21.15
N MET A 212 -15.41 10.38 20.47
CA MET A 212 -16.03 11.63 20.93
C MET A 212 -17.09 12.09 19.92
N PRO A 213 -18.33 11.55 19.99
CA PRO A 213 -19.39 11.86 19.03
C PRO A 213 -20.02 13.25 19.22
N ASP A 214 -19.68 14.00 20.27
CA ASP A 214 -20.27 15.32 20.54
C ASP A 214 -19.32 16.48 20.22
N LEU A 215 -18.27 16.23 19.44
CA LEU A 215 -17.32 17.27 19.03
C LEU A 215 -17.98 18.34 18.15
N ASP A 216 -17.53 19.57 18.34
CA ASP A 216 -17.84 20.70 17.47
C ASP A 216 -17.60 20.35 15.98
N PRO A 217 -18.52 20.71 15.06
CA PRO A 217 -18.37 20.40 13.63
C PRO A 217 -17.06 20.91 13.01
N THR A 218 -16.57 22.07 13.44
CA THR A 218 -15.31 22.65 12.95
C THR A 218 -14.14 21.79 13.39
N LEU A 219 -14.11 21.40 14.67
CA LEU A 219 -13.08 20.53 15.21
C LEU A 219 -13.06 19.16 14.52
N ARG A 220 -14.23 18.59 14.23
CA ARG A 220 -14.34 17.34 13.46
C ARG A 220 -13.72 17.45 12.08
N MET A 221 -14.01 18.54 11.37
CA MET A 221 -13.42 18.82 10.06
C MET A 221 -11.89 18.92 10.15
N TRP A 222 -11.36 19.62 11.16
CA TRP A 222 -9.91 19.73 11.37
C TRP A 222 -9.25 18.38 11.69
N LEU A 223 -9.85 17.56 12.56
CA LEU A 223 -9.34 16.24 12.90
C LEU A 223 -9.33 15.32 11.66
N GLY A 224 -10.42 15.31 10.89
CA GLY A 224 -10.49 14.53 9.64
C GLY A 224 -9.45 15.01 8.62
N GLY A 225 -9.34 16.33 8.42
CA GLY A 225 -8.35 16.94 7.56
C GLY A 225 -6.90 16.63 7.99
N ALA A 226 -6.62 16.60 9.29
CA ALA A 226 -5.32 16.26 9.83
C ALA A 226 -4.93 14.81 9.51
N SER A 227 -5.82 13.83 9.73
CA SER A 227 -5.52 12.42 9.38
C SER A 227 -5.33 12.22 7.88
N LEU A 228 -6.13 12.89 7.03
CA LEU A 228 -5.93 12.86 5.58
C LEU A 228 -4.56 13.41 5.20
N LEU A 229 -4.21 14.60 5.72
CA LEU A 229 -2.94 15.26 5.44
C LEU A 229 -1.75 14.40 5.87
N ILE A 230 -1.80 13.84 7.08
CA ILE A 230 -0.74 12.97 7.63
C ILE A 230 -0.61 11.71 6.78
N GLY A 231 -1.71 11.04 6.45
CA GLY A 231 -1.70 9.81 5.66
C GLY A 231 -1.09 10.02 4.27
N PHE A 232 -1.55 11.04 3.53
CA PHE A 232 -0.98 11.35 2.20
C PHE A 232 0.46 11.85 2.28
N SER A 233 0.82 12.62 3.32
CA SER A 233 2.19 13.09 3.53
C SER A 233 3.15 11.93 3.81
N SER A 234 2.72 10.92 4.60
CA SER A 234 3.50 9.71 4.85
C SER A 234 3.72 8.88 3.59
N ILE A 235 2.70 8.75 2.73
CA ILE A 235 2.82 8.08 1.43
C ILE A 235 3.83 8.84 0.54
N ALA A 236 3.69 10.16 0.44
CA ALA A 236 4.63 11.00 -0.32
C ALA A 236 6.07 10.90 0.22
N PHE A 237 6.21 10.87 1.54
CA PHE A 237 7.50 10.70 2.21
C PHE A 237 8.12 9.33 1.92
N ALA A 238 7.34 8.25 2.00
CA ALA A 238 7.77 6.90 1.61
C ALA A 238 8.23 6.86 0.15
N MET A 239 7.48 7.46 -0.78
CA MET A 239 7.88 7.57 -2.18
C MET A 239 9.20 8.36 -2.35
N ARG A 240 9.40 9.42 -1.57
CA ARG A 240 10.65 10.19 -1.56
C ARG A 240 11.82 9.34 -1.06
N LEU A 241 11.63 8.54 -0.01
CA LEU A 241 12.64 7.63 0.53
C LEU A 241 12.99 6.54 -0.48
N VAL A 242 12.00 5.89 -1.11
CA VAL A 242 12.21 4.93 -2.20
C VAL A 242 13.10 5.55 -3.29
N ARG A 243 12.75 6.75 -3.77
CA ARG A 243 13.53 7.47 -4.78
C ARG A 243 14.94 7.82 -4.30
N ARG A 244 15.15 8.06 -3.01
CA ARG A 244 16.46 8.39 -2.44
C ARG A 244 17.34 7.15 -2.36
N VAL A 245 16.81 6.03 -1.86
CA VAL A 245 17.52 4.75 -1.74
C VAL A 245 17.88 4.22 -3.13
N ALA A 246 16.91 4.22 -4.05
CA ALA A 246 17.10 3.77 -5.43
C ALA A 246 18.21 4.57 -6.13
N ARG A 247 18.21 5.90 -6.02
CA ARG A 247 19.24 6.76 -6.66
C ARG A 247 20.69 6.42 -6.26
N HIS A 248 20.91 5.92 -5.04
CA HIS A 248 22.26 5.64 -4.56
C HIS A 248 22.70 4.18 -4.78
N HIS A 249 21.76 3.23 -4.85
CA HIS A 249 22.07 1.81 -4.88
C HIS A 249 21.62 1.09 -6.17
N ALA A 250 20.80 1.76 -6.97
CA ALA A 250 20.30 1.27 -8.25
C ALA A 250 20.16 2.47 -9.22
N PRO A 251 21.28 3.03 -9.72
CA PRO A 251 21.21 4.09 -10.73
C PRO A 251 20.42 3.60 -11.95
N ARG A 252 19.42 4.39 -12.34
CA ARG A 252 18.51 4.09 -13.44
C ARG A 252 19.26 3.83 -14.73
N THR A 253 19.25 2.59 -15.18
CA THR A 253 19.67 2.24 -16.54
C THR A 253 18.64 2.73 -17.57
N ASP A 254 19.03 2.89 -18.83
CA ASP A 254 18.06 3.23 -19.90
C ASP A 254 16.93 2.22 -20.01
N ILE A 255 17.23 0.95 -19.78
CA ILE A 255 16.26 -0.15 -19.72
C ILE A 255 15.23 0.08 -18.62
N ALA A 256 15.64 0.60 -17.46
CA ALA A 256 14.73 0.91 -16.37
C ALA A 256 13.81 2.10 -16.68
N ARG A 257 14.33 3.13 -17.37
CA ARG A 257 13.51 4.26 -17.85
C ARG A 257 12.45 3.78 -18.85
N GLU A 258 12.84 2.93 -19.79
CA GLU A 258 11.94 2.32 -20.78
C GLU A 258 10.85 1.49 -20.07
N ARG A 259 11.22 0.59 -19.14
CA ARG A 259 10.28 -0.26 -18.39
C ARG A 259 9.28 0.56 -17.56
N LEU A 260 9.74 1.60 -16.87
CA LEU A 260 8.85 2.51 -16.13
C LEU A 260 7.90 3.27 -17.06
N SER A 261 8.36 3.69 -18.24
CA SER A 261 7.50 4.35 -19.24
C SER A 261 6.41 3.40 -19.75
N GLN A 262 6.77 2.14 -20.02
CA GLN A 262 5.85 1.09 -20.46
C GLN A 262 4.83 0.77 -19.36
N LEU A 263 5.27 0.64 -18.11
CA LEU A 263 4.37 0.47 -16.96
C LEU A 263 3.42 1.65 -16.79
N ARG A 264 3.91 2.89 -16.87
CA ARG A 264 3.04 4.09 -16.78
C ARG A 264 2.00 4.12 -17.89
N ARG A 265 2.38 3.74 -19.12
CA ARG A 265 1.48 3.68 -20.27
C ARG A 265 0.44 2.57 -20.09
N MET A 266 0.88 1.40 -19.65
CA MET A 266 0.03 0.26 -19.31
C MET A 266 -0.99 0.64 -18.22
N TRP A 267 -0.56 1.34 -17.17
CA TRP A 267 -1.45 1.84 -16.12
C TRP A 267 -2.46 2.85 -16.60
N ALA A 268 -2.04 3.82 -17.41
CA ALA A 268 -2.96 4.81 -17.97
C ALA A 268 -4.06 4.11 -18.80
N LEU A 269 -3.67 3.10 -19.59
CA LEU A 269 -4.62 2.31 -20.38
C LEU A 269 -5.49 1.40 -19.53
N TRP A 270 -4.95 0.79 -18.47
CA TRP A 270 -5.72 -0.07 -17.57
C TRP A 270 -6.70 0.73 -16.73
N LEU A 271 -6.32 1.91 -16.21
CA LEU A 271 -7.21 2.81 -15.48
C LEU A 271 -8.28 3.39 -16.40
N ALA A 272 -7.93 3.81 -17.61
CA ALA A 272 -8.90 4.28 -18.59
C ALA A 272 -9.87 3.17 -19.04
N GLY A 273 -9.35 1.99 -19.35
CA GLY A 273 -10.14 0.84 -19.80
C GLY A 273 -10.99 0.21 -18.70
N GLY A 274 -10.40 -0.02 -17.52
CA GLY A 274 -11.09 -0.53 -16.34
C GLY A 274 -12.12 0.48 -15.80
N GLY A 275 -11.76 1.77 -15.74
CA GLY A 275 -12.69 2.84 -15.36
C GLY A 275 -13.84 3.00 -16.35
N GLY A 276 -13.55 3.04 -17.65
CA GLY A 276 -14.57 3.11 -18.70
C GLY A 276 -15.48 1.87 -18.74
N GLY A 277 -14.91 0.68 -18.54
CA GLY A 277 -15.67 -0.57 -18.43
C GLY A 277 -16.58 -0.60 -17.21
N PHE A 278 -16.09 -0.16 -16.04
CA PHE A 278 -16.87 -0.08 -14.81
C PHE A 278 -18.02 0.94 -14.93
N LEU A 279 -17.75 2.14 -15.45
CA LEU A 279 -18.78 3.15 -15.70
C LEU A 279 -19.83 2.65 -16.70
N GLY A 280 -19.39 1.97 -17.76
CA GLY A 280 -20.28 1.33 -18.73
C GLY A 280 -21.19 0.28 -18.08
N LEU A 281 -20.62 -0.61 -17.27
CA LEU A 281 -21.38 -1.63 -16.56
C LEU A 281 -22.36 -1.02 -15.55
N ALA A 282 -21.91 -0.07 -14.74
CA ALA A 282 -22.77 0.65 -13.81
C ALA A 282 -23.93 1.33 -14.55
N PHE A 283 -23.65 2.00 -15.66
CA PHE A 283 -24.66 2.65 -16.49
C PHE A 283 -25.68 1.66 -17.08
N VAL A 284 -25.25 0.50 -17.60
CA VAL A 284 -26.15 -0.56 -18.07
C VAL A 284 -27.02 -1.07 -16.93
N LEU A 285 -26.44 -1.39 -15.78
CA LEU A 285 -27.18 -1.93 -14.63
C LEU A 285 -28.20 -0.92 -14.10
N THR A 286 -27.83 0.35 -13.97
CA THR A 286 -28.75 1.42 -13.57
C THR A 286 -29.85 1.62 -14.61
N SER A 287 -29.54 1.55 -15.91
CA SER A 287 -30.52 1.65 -16.99
C SER A 287 -31.51 0.48 -16.96
N ILE A 288 -31.02 -0.77 -16.85
CA ILE A 288 -31.87 -1.96 -16.73
C ILE A 288 -32.77 -1.86 -15.48
N HIS A 289 -32.20 -1.46 -14.34
CA HIS A 289 -32.97 -1.27 -13.11
C HIS A 289 -34.06 -0.21 -13.28
N HIS A 290 -33.76 0.92 -13.92
CA HIS A 290 -34.73 1.96 -14.19
C HIS A 290 -35.85 1.49 -15.13
N TRP A 291 -35.52 0.71 -16.17
CA TRP A 291 -36.50 0.11 -17.07
C TRP A 291 -37.42 -0.89 -16.35
N LEU A 292 -36.86 -1.74 -15.47
CA LEU A 292 -37.64 -2.68 -14.67
C LEU A 292 -38.65 -1.99 -13.75
N ILE A 293 -38.34 -0.78 -13.25
CA ILE A 293 -39.23 0.01 -12.39
C ILE A 293 -40.19 0.89 -13.22
N ASN A 294 -39.78 1.37 -14.40
CA ASN A 294 -40.55 2.30 -15.24
C ASN A 294 -40.56 1.84 -16.73
N PRO A 295 -41.31 0.78 -17.08
CA PRO A 295 -41.25 0.16 -18.40
C PRO A 295 -41.80 1.05 -19.53
N GLU A 296 -42.65 2.03 -19.23
CA GLU A 296 -43.29 2.94 -20.18
C GLU A 296 -42.32 3.97 -20.83
N ARG A 297 -41.06 4.08 -20.35
CA ARG A 297 -40.08 5.08 -20.85
C ARG A 297 -39.08 4.47 -21.85
N ASN A 298 -39.21 4.87 -23.12
CA ASN A 298 -38.38 4.40 -24.25
C ASN A 298 -36.90 4.83 -24.26
N LEU A 299 -36.51 5.84 -23.47
CA LEU A 299 -35.12 6.34 -23.48
C LEU A 299 -34.11 5.24 -23.09
N THR A 300 -34.52 4.34 -22.20
CA THR A 300 -33.70 3.28 -21.61
C THR A 300 -33.20 2.25 -22.62
N LEU A 301 -33.99 1.98 -23.67
CA LEU A 301 -33.61 1.08 -24.77
C LEU A 301 -32.49 1.66 -25.65
N ALA A 302 -32.40 3.00 -25.76
CA ALA A 302 -31.34 3.67 -26.51
C ALA A 302 -30.03 3.81 -25.70
N LEU A 303 -30.11 3.78 -24.36
CA LEU A 303 -28.96 3.97 -23.47
C LEU A 303 -28.19 2.66 -23.19
N ILE A 304 -28.86 1.52 -23.18
CA ILE A 304 -28.22 0.19 -23.00
C ILE A 304 -27.09 -0.05 -24.03
N PRO A 305 -27.26 0.21 -25.35
CA PRO A 305 -26.19 0.10 -26.33
C PRO A 305 -24.95 0.94 -26.02
N ILE A 306 -25.13 2.16 -25.49
CA ILE A 306 -24.01 3.05 -25.13
C ILE A 306 -23.17 2.43 -24.00
N GLY A 307 -23.85 1.84 -23.00
CA GLY A 307 -23.17 1.12 -21.93
C GLY A 307 -22.41 -0.11 -22.42
N PHE A 308 -22.98 -0.89 -23.36
CA PHE A 308 -22.28 -2.00 -24.01
C PHE A 308 -21.05 -1.54 -24.80
N VAL A 309 -21.14 -0.42 -25.54
CA VAL A 309 -20.01 0.15 -26.27
C VAL A 309 -18.88 0.56 -25.31
N SER A 310 -19.22 1.15 -24.16
CA SER A 310 -18.23 1.49 -23.12
C SER A 310 -17.54 0.25 -22.53
N ILE A 311 -18.30 -0.85 -22.31
CA ILE A 311 -17.75 -2.15 -21.87
C ILE A 311 -16.79 -2.73 -22.92
N LEU A 312 -17.19 -2.72 -24.19
CA LEU A 312 -16.37 -3.22 -25.30
C LEU A 312 -15.08 -2.41 -25.46
N LEU A 313 -15.16 -1.08 -25.37
CA LEU A 313 -13.98 -0.20 -25.37
C LEU A 313 -13.06 -0.50 -24.18
N GLY A 314 -13.63 -0.71 -22.99
CA GLY A 314 -12.87 -1.10 -21.80
C GLY A 314 -12.12 -2.43 -21.98
N LEU A 315 -12.80 -3.45 -22.52
CA LEU A 315 -12.21 -4.76 -22.87
C LEU A 315 -11.10 -4.63 -23.92
N ALA A 316 -11.33 -3.86 -24.99
CA ALA A 316 -10.35 -3.63 -26.04
C ALA A 316 -9.09 -2.95 -25.48
N LEU A 317 -9.25 -1.94 -24.62
CA LEU A 317 -8.14 -1.30 -23.93
C LEU A 317 -7.37 -2.28 -23.05
N LEU A 318 -8.07 -3.19 -22.34
CA LEU A 318 -7.43 -4.23 -21.53
C LEU A 318 -6.60 -5.21 -22.38
N VAL A 319 -7.10 -5.61 -23.55
CA VAL A 319 -6.38 -6.46 -24.51
C VAL A 319 -5.13 -5.74 -25.03
N VAL A 320 -5.26 -4.47 -25.45
CA VAL A 320 -4.13 -3.65 -25.90
C VAL A 320 -3.08 -3.50 -24.79
N THR A 321 -3.53 -3.26 -23.56
CA THR A 321 -2.68 -3.16 -22.37
C THR A 321 -1.87 -4.45 -22.15
N THR A 322 -2.54 -5.60 -22.28
CA THR A 322 -1.93 -6.92 -22.15
C THR A 322 -0.91 -7.18 -23.28
N ALA A 323 -1.24 -6.81 -24.52
CA ALA A 323 -0.33 -6.94 -25.65
C ALA A 323 0.92 -6.08 -25.48
N ILE A 324 0.77 -4.81 -25.07
CA ILE A 324 1.90 -3.90 -24.79
C ILE A 324 2.81 -4.50 -23.70
N TYR A 325 2.24 -5.06 -22.64
CA TYR A 325 3.01 -5.72 -21.58
C TYR A 325 3.84 -6.90 -22.11
N VAL A 326 3.21 -7.81 -22.87
CA VAL A 326 3.86 -9.02 -23.40
C VAL A 326 4.95 -8.66 -24.40
N LEU A 327 4.64 -7.78 -25.37
CA LEU A 327 5.59 -7.36 -26.40
C LEU A 327 6.74 -6.53 -25.81
N GLY A 328 6.45 -5.62 -24.89
CA GLY A 328 7.46 -4.84 -24.18
C GLY A 328 8.39 -5.72 -23.33
N ARG A 329 7.84 -6.72 -22.64
CA ARG A 329 8.63 -7.71 -21.89
C ARG A 329 9.56 -8.51 -22.80
N ASN A 330 9.07 -8.97 -23.94
CA ASN A 330 9.87 -9.76 -24.89
C ASN A 330 11.02 -8.93 -25.48
N ARG A 331 10.77 -7.68 -25.87
CA ARG A 331 11.80 -6.76 -26.38
C ARG A 331 12.92 -6.51 -25.38
N ILE A 332 12.58 -6.34 -24.10
CA ILE A 332 13.56 -6.12 -23.01
C ILE A 332 14.43 -7.38 -22.80
N ARG A 333 13.84 -8.59 -22.86
CA ARG A 333 14.58 -9.85 -22.77
C ARG A 333 15.59 -10.01 -23.90
N THR A 334 15.17 -9.78 -25.15
CA THR A 334 16.04 -9.92 -26.33
C THR A 334 17.21 -8.93 -26.31
N THR A 335 17.00 -7.69 -25.84
CA THR A 335 18.10 -6.73 -25.69
C THR A 335 19.07 -7.09 -24.56
N GLY A 336 18.60 -7.73 -23.48
CA GLY A 336 19.46 -8.16 -22.38
C GLY A 336 20.38 -9.33 -22.75
N GLU A 337 19.91 -10.25 -23.60
CA GLU A 337 20.70 -11.39 -24.09
C GLU A 337 21.77 -10.96 -25.10
N GLY A 338 21.47 -9.99 -25.98
CA GLY A 338 22.42 -9.51 -26.99
C GLY A 338 23.67 -8.80 -26.43
N PHE A 339 23.58 -8.22 -25.23
CA PHE A 339 24.76 -7.65 -24.55
C PHE A 339 25.62 -8.70 -23.83
N SER A 340 25.03 -9.85 -23.43
CA SER A 340 25.77 -10.90 -22.73
C SER A 340 26.61 -11.77 -23.68
N SER A 341 26.29 -11.78 -24.98
CA SER A 341 27.05 -12.51 -26.01
C SER A 341 28.24 -11.75 -26.58
N ALA A 342 28.46 -10.48 -26.22
CA ALA A 342 29.49 -9.61 -26.81
C ALA A 342 30.79 -9.47 -25.97
N HIS A 343 30.94 -10.20 -24.86
CA HIS A 343 32.13 -10.13 -23.99
C HIS A 343 32.89 -11.47 -23.83
N GLY A 344 32.72 -12.40 -24.77
CA GLY A 344 33.53 -13.61 -24.86
C GLY A 344 34.29 -13.67 -26.18
N GLY A 345 35.40 -12.94 -26.29
CA GLY A 345 36.28 -13.03 -27.46
C GLY A 345 37.21 -11.83 -27.59
N GLY A 346 38.45 -11.99 -27.13
CA GLY A 346 39.52 -11.00 -27.19
C GLY A 346 40.59 -11.30 -26.17
#